data_AF-A0A9X9X2I7-F1
#
_entry.id   AF-A0A9X9X2I7-F1
#
_cell.length_a   1.000
_cell.length_b   1.000
_cell.length_c   1.000
_cell.angle_alpha   90.00
_cell.angle_beta   90.00
_cell.angle_gamma   90.00
#
_symmetry.space_group_name_H-M   'P 1'
#
loop_
_entity.id
_entity.type
_entity.pdbx_description
1 polymer ?
#
loop_
_entity_poly.entity_id
_entity_poly.type
_entity_poly.pdbx_seq_one_letter_code
_entity_poly.pdbx_strand_id
1 'polypeptide(L)'
;MWERLLGHLTSRRGWRLWVTAGGLGALGALAMPPIHAVPVLLLAIPGLLVLVGAAGTWKRAFWIGFVWGWGHFAAGLYWITHAILTEVERFWWLVPIAVPALALPLALFVAGPAALAWKARAGWPRVLVFGGAWVLFEMLRGWAFTGFPWNLLGTVWAFGALPVQAAAWIGVHGLSLATVLIASTPLLGRRAMLGGAAALAGFGLFGLARLWPAEPPPQPVGLLIVQGNVAQEVKWREDQRIPILRRYIEGTREAALAALRELPEDHNLVVIWPETAVPFLVADDPEVRHLIAGALPQRAMLLTGTVRAEFGPDRRARRVFNSLVAVDPAGEVRGVTDKVHLVPFGEYMPLSGLLPVRIVQGGMDFTAGEELRSVRAGWVPPFGALICYEVIFPAAVVPRERPQWLVNVTNDAWFGISAGPWQHLAAARLRAVEEGLPLARAAQTGVSAVFDARGREVARTGLGETGVLMAPLPAAREPTPFSRFGITIAGFLAIVVFASGWWKGRNNDRHEGGGA
;
A
#
# COMPACT_ATOMS: atom_id res chain seq x y z
N MET A 1 -19.31 -7.80 -31.41
CA MET A 1 -18.85 -6.54 -30.75
C MET A 1 -17.35 -6.58 -30.45
N TRP A 2 -16.87 -7.58 -29.72
CA TRP A 2 -15.45 -7.73 -29.34
C TRP A 2 -14.48 -7.74 -30.53
N GLU A 3 -14.73 -8.56 -31.55
CA GLU A 3 -13.89 -8.61 -32.77
C GLU A 3 -13.83 -7.28 -33.54
N ARG A 4 -14.93 -6.52 -33.59
CA ARG A 4 -14.96 -5.18 -34.22
C ARG A 4 -14.10 -4.19 -33.43
N LEU A 5 -14.14 -4.25 -32.10
CA LEU A 5 -13.31 -3.42 -31.23
C LEU A 5 -11.83 -3.76 -31.38
N LEU A 6 -11.49 -5.05 -31.45
CA LEU A 6 -10.12 -5.52 -31.72
C LEU A 6 -9.63 -5.04 -33.09
N GLY A 7 -10.44 -5.18 -34.15
CA GLY A 7 -10.12 -4.68 -35.48
C GLY A 7 -9.84 -3.18 -35.50
N HIS A 8 -10.66 -2.39 -34.79
CA HIS A 8 -10.46 -0.94 -34.66
C HIS A 8 -9.19 -0.55 -33.89
N LEU A 9 -8.79 -1.34 -32.90
CA LEU A 9 -7.53 -1.12 -32.18
C LEU A 9 -6.32 -1.42 -33.07
N THR A 10 -6.36 -2.51 -33.84
CA THR A 10 -5.26 -2.90 -34.74
C THR A 10 -5.04 -1.94 -35.91
N SER A 11 -6.06 -1.16 -36.30
CA SER A 11 -5.95 -0.18 -37.38
C SER A 11 -5.34 1.16 -36.95
N ARG A 12 -5.15 1.41 -35.63
CA ARG A 12 -4.61 2.68 -35.14
C ARG A 12 -3.13 2.83 -35.53
N ARG A 13 -2.82 3.95 -36.16
CA ARG A 13 -1.45 4.34 -36.54
C ARG A 13 -1.14 5.78 -36.10
N GLY A 14 0.15 6.13 -36.11
CA GLY A 14 0.62 7.47 -35.74
C GLY A 14 0.19 7.86 -34.32
N TRP A 15 -0.20 9.12 -34.13
CA TRP A 15 -0.60 9.67 -32.83
C TRP A 15 -1.82 8.95 -32.21
N ARG A 16 -2.75 8.44 -33.03
CA ARG A 16 -3.96 7.75 -32.55
C ARG A 16 -3.62 6.49 -31.76
N LEU A 17 -2.57 5.78 -32.14
CA LEU A 17 -2.07 4.61 -31.41
C LEU A 17 -1.64 5.00 -29.99
N TRP A 18 -0.82 6.05 -29.87
CA TRP A 18 -0.25 6.48 -28.59
C TRP A 18 -1.33 7.02 -27.65
N VAL A 19 -2.25 7.84 -28.16
CA VAL A 19 -3.41 8.31 -27.37
C VAL A 19 -4.27 7.13 -26.91
N THR A 20 -4.49 6.13 -27.76
CA THR A 20 -5.24 4.92 -27.37
C THR A 20 -4.49 4.13 -26.30
N ALA A 21 -3.18 3.92 -26.44
CA ALA A 21 -2.38 3.20 -25.45
C ALA A 21 -2.41 3.89 -24.09
N GLY A 22 -2.14 5.21 -24.06
CA GLY A 22 -2.18 6.00 -22.82
C GLY A 22 -3.57 6.06 -22.21
N GLY A 23 -4.61 6.23 -23.04
CA GLY A 23 -6.01 6.22 -22.61
C GLY A 23 -6.46 4.88 -22.01
N LEU A 24 -6.02 3.75 -22.57
CA LEU A 24 -6.27 2.42 -21.98
C LEU A 24 -5.54 2.23 -20.65
N GLY A 25 -4.33 2.79 -20.50
CA GLY A 25 -3.61 2.83 -19.24
C GLY A 25 -4.36 3.60 -18.16
N ALA A 26 -4.77 4.83 -18.50
CA ALA A 26 -5.56 5.69 -17.62
C ALA A 26 -6.90 5.05 -17.25
N LEU A 27 -7.58 4.40 -18.20
CA LEU A 27 -8.78 3.62 -17.95
C LEU A 27 -8.52 2.48 -16.95
N GLY A 28 -7.38 1.78 -17.09
CA GLY A 28 -6.96 0.75 -16.13
C GLY A 28 -6.76 1.28 -14.71
N ALA A 29 -6.38 2.55 -14.54
CA ALA A 29 -6.23 3.17 -13.23
C ALA A 29 -7.57 3.30 -12.47
N LEU A 30 -8.71 3.34 -13.18
CA LEU A 30 -10.04 3.37 -12.55
C LEU A 30 -10.38 2.08 -11.79
N ALA A 31 -9.65 0.98 -12.04
CA ALA A 31 -9.79 -0.25 -11.25
C ALA A 31 -9.22 -0.10 -9.83
N MET A 32 -8.33 0.87 -9.60
CA MET A 32 -7.72 1.12 -8.30
C MET A 32 -8.71 1.76 -7.33
N PRO A 33 -8.47 1.66 -6.00
CA PRO A 33 -9.19 2.44 -5.01
C PRO A 33 -9.13 3.96 -5.32
N PRO A 34 -10.19 4.71 -5.01
CA PRO A 34 -11.46 4.28 -4.38
C PRO A 34 -12.51 3.80 -5.38
N ILE A 35 -12.24 3.88 -6.69
CA ILE A 35 -13.27 3.66 -7.72
C ILE A 35 -13.61 2.19 -7.87
N HIS A 36 -12.61 1.30 -7.78
CA HIS A 36 -12.80 -0.16 -7.88
C HIS A 36 -13.57 -0.61 -9.12
N ALA A 37 -13.42 0.08 -10.26
CA ALA A 37 -14.01 -0.32 -11.53
C ALA A 37 -13.25 -1.51 -12.16
N VAL A 38 -13.04 -2.60 -11.41
CA VAL A 38 -12.26 -3.79 -11.82
C VAL A 38 -12.65 -4.32 -13.22
N PRO A 39 -13.93 -4.34 -13.64
CA PRO A 39 -14.31 -4.79 -14.98
C PRO A 39 -13.64 -4.03 -16.14
N VAL A 40 -13.18 -2.79 -15.94
CA VAL A 40 -12.47 -2.03 -16.99
C VAL A 40 -11.16 -2.72 -17.42
N LEU A 41 -10.59 -3.58 -16.57
CA LEU A 41 -9.40 -4.37 -16.91
C LEU A 41 -9.66 -5.39 -18.01
N LEU A 42 -10.91 -5.86 -18.18
CA LEU A 42 -11.33 -6.71 -19.30
C LEU A 42 -11.24 -5.99 -20.64
N LEU A 43 -11.09 -4.66 -20.64
CA LEU A 43 -10.80 -3.86 -21.84
C LEU A 43 -9.35 -3.37 -21.86
N ALA A 44 -8.84 -2.84 -20.74
CA ALA A 44 -7.53 -2.21 -20.67
C ALA A 44 -6.37 -3.18 -20.95
N ILE A 45 -6.38 -4.38 -20.34
CA ILE A 45 -5.32 -5.38 -20.48
C ILE A 45 -5.38 -6.06 -21.87
N PRO A 46 -6.54 -6.55 -22.33
CA PRO A 46 -6.67 -7.04 -23.70
C PRO A 46 -6.30 -6.00 -24.77
N GLY A 47 -6.72 -4.75 -24.58
CA GLY A 47 -6.39 -3.66 -25.49
C GLY A 47 -4.88 -3.45 -25.61
N LEU A 48 -4.15 -3.45 -24.49
CA LEU A 48 -2.68 -3.40 -24.50
C LEU A 48 -2.08 -4.57 -25.28
N LEU A 49 -2.50 -5.81 -24.99
CA LEU A 49 -1.96 -7.01 -25.64
C LEU A 49 -2.22 -7.06 -27.16
N VAL A 50 -3.32 -6.48 -27.62
CA VAL A 50 -3.67 -6.37 -29.03
C VAL A 50 -2.78 -5.34 -29.73
N LEU A 51 -2.59 -4.16 -29.13
CA LEU A 51 -1.67 -3.15 -29.64
C LEU A 51 -0.23 -3.68 -29.68
N VAL A 52 0.18 -4.40 -28.64
CA VAL A 52 1.46 -5.11 -28.59
C VAL A 52 1.55 -6.11 -29.75
N GLY A 53 0.56 -6.98 -29.93
CA GLY A 53 0.54 -7.95 -31.02
C GLY A 53 0.66 -7.33 -32.42
N ALA A 54 0.08 -6.14 -32.62
CA ALA A 54 0.11 -5.39 -33.89
C ALA A 54 1.36 -4.50 -34.06
N ALA A 55 2.29 -4.47 -33.10
CA ALA A 55 3.40 -3.52 -33.08
C ALA A 55 4.44 -3.72 -34.19
N GLY A 56 4.50 -4.89 -34.82
CA GLY A 56 5.46 -5.24 -35.87
C GLY A 56 6.92 -5.41 -35.41
N THR A 57 7.34 -4.78 -34.30
CA THR A 57 8.67 -4.96 -33.68
C THR A 57 8.59 -4.91 -32.15
N TRP A 58 9.53 -5.58 -31.46
CA TRP A 58 9.62 -5.52 -29.99
C TRP A 58 9.87 -4.10 -29.47
N LYS A 59 10.61 -3.26 -30.21
CA LYS A 59 10.88 -1.86 -29.84
C LYS A 59 9.58 -1.05 -29.81
N ARG A 60 8.70 -1.27 -30.79
CA ARG A 60 7.39 -0.60 -30.82
C ARG A 60 6.46 -1.14 -29.73
N ALA A 61 6.49 -2.44 -29.44
CA ALA A 61 5.75 -3.02 -28.32
C ALA A 61 6.21 -2.48 -26.96
N PHE A 62 7.52 -2.30 -26.77
CA PHE A 62 8.11 -1.64 -25.61
C PHE A 62 7.50 -0.25 -25.41
N TRP A 63 7.52 0.60 -26.44
CA TRP A 63 6.95 1.95 -26.34
C TRP A 63 5.44 1.96 -26.17
N ILE A 64 4.70 0.98 -26.70
CA ILE A 64 3.26 0.85 -26.45
C ILE A 64 3.01 0.55 -24.97
N GLY A 65 3.75 -0.40 -24.40
CA GLY A 65 3.71 -0.69 -22.96
C GLY A 65 4.15 0.51 -22.11
N PHE A 66 5.14 1.26 -22.56
CA PHE A 66 5.59 2.49 -21.91
C PHE A 66 4.47 3.54 -21.88
N VAL A 67 3.86 3.88 -23.01
CA VAL A 67 2.80 4.91 -23.05
C VAL A 67 1.56 4.47 -22.28
N TRP A 68 1.22 3.17 -22.33
CA TRP A 68 0.15 2.60 -21.49
C TRP A 68 0.49 2.73 -20.00
N GLY A 69 1.69 2.33 -19.59
CA GLY A 69 2.14 2.40 -18.20
C GLY A 69 2.18 3.84 -17.70
N TRP A 70 2.66 4.76 -18.53
CA TRP A 70 2.67 6.19 -18.24
C TRP A 70 1.26 6.72 -17.99
N GLY A 71 0.29 6.40 -18.85
CA GLY A 71 -1.12 6.77 -18.64
C GLY A 71 -1.70 6.16 -17.37
N HIS A 72 -1.39 4.90 -17.07
CA HIS A 72 -1.83 4.22 -15.85
C HIS A 72 -1.30 4.87 -14.58
N PHE A 73 0.01 5.13 -14.51
CA PHE A 73 0.62 5.72 -13.32
C PHE A 73 0.30 7.22 -13.19
N ALA A 74 0.25 7.98 -14.29
CA ALA A 74 -0.12 9.39 -14.23
C ALA A 74 -1.56 9.58 -13.72
N ALA A 75 -2.51 8.76 -14.20
CA ALA A 75 -3.88 8.79 -13.72
C ALA A 75 -4.03 8.19 -12.32
N GLY A 76 -3.30 7.11 -12.00
CA GLY A 76 -3.42 6.41 -10.71
C GLY A 76 -2.71 7.10 -9.54
N LEU A 77 -1.74 7.97 -9.83
CA LEU A 77 -0.89 8.66 -8.85
C LEU A 77 -1.03 10.19 -8.92
N TYR A 78 -2.07 10.71 -9.58
CA TYR A 78 -2.33 12.16 -9.68
C TYR A 78 -2.34 12.84 -8.31
N TRP A 79 -2.75 12.11 -7.27
CA TRP A 79 -2.83 12.61 -5.90
C TRP A 79 -1.48 13.00 -5.29
N ILE A 80 -0.35 12.54 -5.84
CA ILE A 80 0.99 12.95 -5.37
C ILE A 80 1.17 14.47 -5.54
N THR A 81 0.46 15.08 -6.48
CA THR A 81 0.42 16.54 -6.63
C THR A 81 -0.01 17.24 -5.33
N HIS A 82 -0.85 16.63 -4.49
CA HIS A 82 -1.25 17.24 -3.20
C HIS A 82 -0.06 17.48 -2.27
N ALA A 83 0.95 16.61 -2.28
CA ALA A 83 2.16 16.79 -1.46
C ALA A 83 2.97 18.02 -1.91
N ILE A 84 2.88 18.39 -3.18
CA ILE A 84 3.54 19.60 -3.72
C ILE A 84 2.73 20.85 -3.37
N LEU A 85 1.40 20.71 -3.33
CA LEU A 85 0.49 21.81 -3.01
C LEU A 85 0.64 22.30 -1.56
N THR A 86 1.15 21.49 -0.64
CA THR A 86 1.42 21.91 0.75
C THR A 86 2.48 23.02 0.84
N GLU A 87 3.35 23.14 -0.16
CA GLU A 87 4.36 24.21 -0.31
C GLU A 87 4.25 24.88 -1.69
N VAL A 88 3.01 25.11 -2.14
CA VAL A 88 2.73 25.63 -3.50
C VAL A 88 3.46 26.96 -3.78
N GLU A 89 3.61 27.84 -2.79
CA GLU A 89 4.31 29.12 -2.94
C GLU A 89 5.74 28.93 -3.47
N ARG A 90 6.39 27.82 -3.10
CA ARG A 90 7.75 27.47 -3.51
C ARG A 90 7.79 26.56 -4.74
N PHE A 91 6.83 25.64 -4.86
CA PHE A 91 6.87 24.53 -5.81
C PHE A 91 5.73 24.52 -6.84
N TRP A 92 4.98 25.61 -7.03
CA TRP A 92 3.86 25.68 -7.99
C TRP A 92 4.23 25.20 -9.40
N TRP A 93 5.44 25.48 -9.86
CA TRP A 93 5.91 25.11 -11.20
C TRP A 93 6.11 23.59 -11.38
N LEU A 94 6.27 22.83 -10.28
CA LEU A 94 6.37 21.38 -10.31
C LEU A 94 5.01 20.69 -10.45
N VAL A 95 3.90 21.37 -10.13
CA VAL A 95 2.54 20.81 -10.13
C VAL A 95 2.19 20.08 -11.43
N PRO A 96 2.35 20.67 -12.64
CA PRO A 96 2.02 19.97 -13.88
C PRO A 96 3.09 18.96 -14.32
N ILE A 97 4.27 18.92 -13.69
CA ILE A 97 5.44 18.17 -14.17
C ILE A 97 5.67 16.92 -13.32
N ALA A 98 5.53 17.02 -11.99
CA ALA A 98 6.04 16.01 -11.06
C ALA A 98 5.40 14.63 -11.25
N VAL A 99 4.07 14.55 -11.35
CA VAL A 99 3.38 13.26 -11.56
C VAL A 99 3.66 12.68 -12.96
N PRO A 100 3.52 13.45 -14.06
CA PRO A 100 3.95 12.98 -15.38
C PRO A 100 5.41 12.50 -15.43
N ALA A 101 6.32 13.20 -14.74
CA ALA A 101 7.73 12.85 -14.69
C ALA A 101 7.97 11.58 -13.85
N LEU A 102 7.32 11.44 -12.70
CA LEU A 102 7.36 10.24 -11.86
C LEU A 102 6.79 9.02 -12.59
N ALA A 103 5.77 9.21 -13.42
CA ALA A 103 5.19 8.14 -14.21
C ALA A 103 6.14 7.59 -15.30
N LEU A 104 7.16 8.34 -15.73
CA LEU A 104 8.13 7.90 -16.75
C LEU A 104 8.98 6.69 -16.32
N PRO A 105 9.70 6.70 -15.18
CA PRO A 105 10.41 5.52 -14.73
C PRO A 105 9.46 4.38 -14.38
N LEU A 106 8.25 4.68 -13.86
CA LEU A 106 7.26 3.65 -13.53
C LEU A 106 6.73 2.94 -14.79
N ALA A 107 6.57 3.66 -15.90
CA ALA A 107 6.15 3.12 -17.18
C ALA A 107 7.09 2.03 -17.72
N LEU A 108 8.39 2.06 -17.36
CA LEU A 108 9.35 1.03 -17.75
C LEU A 108 8.96 -0.36 -17.22
N PHE A 109 8.29 -0.42 -16.06
CA PHE A 109 7.83 -1.68 -15.47
C PHE A 109 6.65 -2.30 -16.23
N VAL A 110 5.99 -1.56 -17.13
CA VAL A 110 5.00 -2.11 -18.07
C VAL A 110 5.60 -2.31 -19.47
N ALA A 111 6.54 -1.45 -19.87
CA ALA A 111 7.24 -1.54 -21.15
C ALA A 111 8.01 -2.86 -21.30
N GLY A 112 8.68 -3.32 -20.24
CA GLY A 112 9.39 -4.60 -20.22
C GLY A 112 8.47 -5.81 -20.49
N PRO A 113 7.42 -6.03 -19.70
CA PRO A 113 6.43 -7.08 -19.95
C PRO A 113 5.81 -7.02 -21.35
N ALA A 114 5.50 -5.83 -21.86
CA ALA A 114 4.97 -5.65 -23.21
C ALA A 114 5.96 -6.11 -24.30
N ALA A 115 7.24 -5.76 -24.17
CA ALA A 115 8.29 -6.17 -25.10
C ALA A 115 8.53 -7.69 -25.06
N LEU A 116 8.51 -8.30 -23.87
CA LEU A 116 8.65 -9.74 -23.70
C LEU A 116 7.44 -10.50 -24.28
N ALA A 117 6.23 -10.01 -24.03
CA ALA A 117 4.99 -10.58 -24.57
C ALA A 117 4.94 -10.51 -26.11
N TRP A 118 5.48 -9.45 -26.72
CA TRP A 118 5.57 -9.35 -28.18
C TRP A 118 6.39 -10.48 -28.80
N LYS A 119 7.52 -10.83 -28.17
CA LYS A 119 8.41 -11.90 -28.63
C LYS A 119 7.78 -13.29 -28.52
N ALA A 120 6.71 -13.43 -27.74
CA ALA A 120 5.97 -14.67 -27.60
C ALA A 120 4.88 -14.82 -28.68
N ARG A 121 4.61 -16.08 -29.05
CA ARG A 121 3.55 -16.43 -30.02
C ARG A 121 2.19 -15.94 -29.54
N ALA A 122 1.32 -15.56 -30.49
CA ALA A 122 -0.04 -15.12 -30.18
C ALA A 122 -0.86 -16.21 -29.44
N GLY A 123 -1.90 -15.77 -28.72
CA GLY A 123 -2.76 -16.64 -27.91
C GLY A 123 -2.23 -16.86 -26.50
N TRP A 124 -2.43 -18.06 -25.96
CA TRP A 124 -2.02 -18.42 -24.59
C TRP A 124 -0.53 -18.15 -24.29
N PRO A 125 0.44 -18.48 -25.17
CA PRO A 125 1.85 -18.19 -24.93
C PRO A 125 2.10 -16.72 -24.57
N ARG A 126 1.58 -15.78 -25.35
CA ARG A 126 1.70 -14.34 -25.08
C ARG A 126 1.06 -13.91 -23.77
N VAL A 127 -0.14 -14.40 -23.45
CA VAL A 127 -0.84 -14.07 -22.19
C VAL A 127 -0.05 -14.57 -20.98
N LEU A 128 0.48 -15.78 -21.04
CA LEU A 128 1.29 -16.36 -19.96
C LEU A 128 2.63 -15.63 -19.79
N VAL A 129 3.34 -15.34 -20.88
CA VAL A 129 4.56 -14.53 -20.84
C VAL A 129 4.27 -13.14 -20.27
N PHE A 130 3.18 -12.50 -20.70
CA PHE A 130 2.82 -11.18 -20.19
C PHE A 130 2.47 -11.21 -18.70
N GLY A 131 1.63 -12.15 -18.24
CA GLY A 131 1.23 -12.27 -16.84
C GLY A 131 2.41 -12.57 -15.91
N GLY A 132 3.26 -13.53 -16.28
CA GLY A 132 4.46 -13.84 -15.50
C GLY A 132 5.45 -12.67 -15.49
N ALA A 133 5.70 -12.04 -16.63
CA ALA A 133 6.56 -10.86 -16.70
C ALA A 133 6.00 -9.67 -15.91
N TRP A 134 4.68 -9.42 -15.96
CA TRP A 134 4.02 -8.34 -15.22
C TRP A 134 4.36 -8.42 -13.73
N VAL A 135 4.18 -9.61 -13.12
CA VAL A 135 4.44 -9.81 -11.70
C VAL A 135 5.93 -9.70 -11.37
N LEU A 136 6.81 -10.25 -12.20
CA LEU A 136 8.26 -10.11 -12.00
C LEU A 136 8.70 -8.63 -12.04
N PHE A 137 8.10 -7.83 -12.93
CA PHE A 137 8.38 -6.40 -13.00
C PHE A 137 7.69 -5.60 -11.88
N GLU A 138 6.53 -6.02 -11.37
CA GLU A 138 5.95 -5.46 -10.13
C GLU A 138 6.87 -5.72 -8.92
N MET A 139 7.38 -6.94 -8.78
CA MET A 139 8.34 -7.29 -7.72
C MET A 139 9.64 -6.50 -7.87
N LEU A 140 10.16 -6.37 -9.09
CA LEU A 140 11.33 -5.53 -9.38
C LEU A 140 11.08 -4.07 -9.01
N ARG A 141 9.89 -3.53 -9.29
CA ARG A 141 9.48 -2.16 -8.93
C ARG A 141 9.41 -1.96 -7.41
N GLY A 142 9.05 -3.00 -6.67
CA GLY A 142 9.05 -2.98 -5.21
C GLY A 142 10.44 -3.00 -4.57
N TRP A 143 11.50 -3.26 -5.34
CA TRP A 143 12.88 -3.37 -4.84
C TRP A 143 13.83 -2.32 -5.43
N ALA A 144 13.70 -2.01 -6.73
CA ALA A 144 14.59 -1.09 -7.44
C ALA A 144 14.47 0.34 -6.89
N PHE A 145 15.60 1.05 -6.77
CA PHE A 145 15.67 2.46 -6.33
C PHE A 145 14.93 2.72 -4.99
N THR A 146 15.11 1.85 -4.00
CA THR A 146 14.40 1.81 -2.68
C THR A 146 12.96 1.28 -2.71
N GLY A 147 12.42 1.03 -3.89
CA GLY A 147 11.13 0.39 -4.06
C GLY A 147 9.95 1.36 -4.02
N PHE A 148 9.01 1.17 -4.95
CA PHE A 148 7.73 1.86 -4.98
C PHE A 148 6.60 0.90 -5.34
N PRO A 149 6.20 -0.03 -4.44
CA PRO A 149 5.16 -1.02 -4.72
C PRO A 149 3.73 -0.44 -4.55
N TRP A 150 3.51 0.81 -4.99
CA TRP A 150 2.19 1.44 -4.98
C TRP A 150 1.34 0.96 -6.18
N ASN A 151 0.01 0.84 -6.03
CA ASN A 151 -0.87 0.39 -7.11
C ASN A 151 -0.42 -0.93 -7.77
N LEU A 152 -0.02 -1.94 -6.96
CA LEU A 152 0.10 -3.31 -7.47
C LEU A 152 -1.26 -3.77 -7.99
N LEU A 153 -1.33 -4.43 -9.14
CA LEU A 153 -2.61 -4.73 -9.77
C LEU A 153 -3.53 -5.59 -8.89
N GLY A 154 -2.98 -6.42 -8.00
CA GLY A 154 -3.74 -7.19 -7.02
C GLY A 154 -4.54 -6.35 -6.02
N THR A 155 -4.19 -5.07 -5.79
CA THR A 155 -4.90 -4.20 -4.84
C THR A 155 -6.29 -3.79 -5.30
N VAL A 156 -6.60 -3.96 -6.60
CA VAL A 156 -7.94 -3.65 -7.16
C VAL A 156 -9.05 -4.45 -6.46
N TRP A 157 -8.71 -5.62 -5.91
CA TRP A 157 -9.62 -6.50 -5.18
C TRP A 157 -9.89 -6.05 -3.74
N ALA A 158 -9.15 -5.09 -3.20
CA ALA A 158 -9.22 -4.70 -1.78
C ALA A 158 -10.49 -3.92 -1.39
N PHE A 159 -11.54 -3.89 -2.21
CA PHE A 159 -12.84 -3.29 -1.86
C PHE A 159 -13.59 -4.04 -0.75
N GLY A 160 -13.22 -5.30 -0.46
CA GLY A 160 -13.79 -6.08 0.65
C GLY A 160 -12.88 -7.24 1.06
N ALA A 161 -13.22 -7.92 2.15
CA ALA A 161 -12.45 -9.05 2.65
C ALA A 161 -12.52 -10.29 1.74
N LEU A 162 -13.71 -10.60 1.19
CA LEU A 162 -13.95 -11.78 0.36
C LEU A 162 -13.00 -11.92 -0.85
N PRO A 163 -12.86 -10.92 -1.73
CA PRO A 163 -12.04 -11.04 -2.95
C PRO A 163 -10.53 -11.12 -2.69
N VAL A 164 -10.03 -10.69 -1.52
CA VAL A 164 -8.59 -10.69 -1.22
C VAL A 164 -8.10 -11.95 -0.51
N GLN A 165 -8.97 -12.91 -0.17
CA GLN A 165 -8.58 -14.05 0.68
C GLN A 165 -7.44 -14.90 0.10
N ALA A 166 -7.30 -14.99 -1.23
CA ALA A 166 -6.18 -15.69 -1.84
C ALA A 166 -4.82 -15.03 -1.56
N ALA A 167 -4.78 -13.74 -1.18
CA ALA A 167 -3.54 -13.09 -0.74
C ALA A 167 -2.89 -13.79 0.46
N ALA A 168 -3.66 -14.45 1.32
CA ALA A 168 -3.11 -15.26 2.41
C ALA A 168 -2.20 -16.40 1.89
N TRP A 169 -2.36 -16.84 0.64
CA TRP A 169 -1.57 -17.93 0.06
C TRP A 169 -0.54 -17.44 -0.95
N ILE A 170 -0.94 -16.51 -1.82
CA ILE A 170 -0.13 -16.10 -2.98
C ILE A 170 0.26 -14.62 -2.93
N GLY A 171 -0.15 -13.89 -1.89
CA GLY A 171 0.08 -12.46 -1.74
C GLY A 171 -0.62 -11.59 -2.79
N VAL A 172 -0.47 -10.29 -2.65
CA VAL A 172 -0.95 -9.29 -3.62
C VAL A 172 -0.35 -9.51 -5.02
N HIS A 173 0.90 -9.97 -5.12
CA HIS A 173 1.54 -10.27 -6.40
C HIS A 173 0.91 -11.48 -7.11
N GLY A 174 0.51 -12.51 -6.36
CA GLY A 174 -0.26 -13.62 -6.91
C GLY A 174 -1.66 -13.19 -7.34
N LEU A 175 -2.30 -12.27 -6.61
CA LEU A 175 -3.53 -11.63 -7.06
C LEU A 175 -3.32 -10.82 -8.35
N SER A 176 -2.20 -10.09 -8.50
CA SER A 176 -1.84 -9.43 -9.75
C SER A 176 -1.77 -10.43 -10.91
N LEU A 177 -1.11 -11.58 -10.69
CA LEU A 177 -1.02 -12.65 -11.69
C LEU A 177 -2.40 -13.13 -12.14
N ALA A 178 -3.24 -13.48 -11.16
CA ALA A 178 -4.61 -13.93 -11.42
C ALA A 178 -5.42 -12.88 -12.18
N THR A 179 -5.32 -11.61 -11.78
CA THR A 179 -5.99 -10.49 -12.44
C THR A 179 -5.58 -10.39 -13.91
N VAL A 180 -4.27 -10.38 -14.22
CA VAL A 180 -3.80 -10.27 -15.62
C VAL A 180 -4.29 -11.45 -16.46
N LEU A 181 -4.21 -12.68 -15.93
CA LEU A 181 -4.62 -13.88 -16.65
C LEU A 181 -6.12 -13.90 -16.92
N ILE A 182 -6.95 -13.62 -15.90
CA ILE A 182 -8.42 -13.57 -16.02
C ILE A 182 -8.82 -12.43 -16.97
N ALA A 183 -8.26 -11.24 -16.80
CA ALA A 183 -8.55 -10.08 -17.64
C ALA A 183 -8.20 -10.31 -19.12
N SER A 184 -7.22 -11.18 -19.41
CA SER A 184 -6.78 -11.52 -20.76
C SER A 184 -7.62 -12.60 -21.45
N THR A 185 -8.47 -13.33 -20.71
CA THR A 185 -9.28 -14.43 -21.27
C THR A 185 -10.19 -14.05 -22.45
N PRO A 186 -10.73 -12.82 -22.58
CA PRO A 186 -11.49 -12.43 -23.77
C PRO A 186 -10.69 -12.47 -25.08
N LEU A 187 -9.36 -12.40 -25.04
CA LEU A 187 -8.51 -12.54 -26.24
C LEU A 187 -8.38 -13.98 -26.73
N LEU A 188 -8.76 -14.95 -25.90
CA LEU A 188 -8.48 -16.37 -26.10
C LEU A 188 -9.74 -17.17 -26.49
N GLY A 189 -10.87 -16.47 -26.67
CA GLY A 189 -12.14 -17.03 -27.11
C GLY A 189 -13.06 -17.48 -25.97
N ARG A 190 -14.29 -17.89 -26.33
CA ARG A 190 -15.38 -18.18 -25.37
C ARG A 190 -15.02 -19.21 -24.30
N ARG A 191 -14.29 -20.27 -24.66
CA ARG A 191 -13.86 -21.31 -23.71
C ARG A 191 -12.93 -20.74 -22.63
N ALA A 192 -11.98 -19.89 -23.01
CA ALA A 192 -11.10 -19.23 -22.06
C ALA A 192 -11.85 -18.24 -21.18
N MET A 193 -12.81 -17.49 -21.73
CA MET A 193 -13.68 -16.61 -20.92
C MET A 193 -14.49 -17.37 -19.88
N LEU A 194 -15.07 -18.52 -20.24
CA LEU A 194 -15.76 -19.39 -19.28
C LEU A 194 -14.80 -19.91 -18.20
N GLY A 195 -13.56 -20.27 -18.58
CA GLY A 195 -12.51 -20.63 -17.64
C GLY A 195 -12.11 -19.48 -16.71
N GLY A 196 -12.03 -18.25 -17.21
CA GLY A 196 -11.78 -17.05 -16.41
C GLY A 196 -12.91 -16.75 -15.43
N ALA A 197 -14.17 -16.89 -15.87
CA ALA A 197 -15.34 -16.76 -15.01
C ALA A 197 -15.38 -17.85 -13.92
N ALA A 198 -15.07 -19.10 -14.28
CA ALA A 198 -14.96 -20.20 -13.33
C ALA A 198 -13.82 -19.99 -12.32
N ALA A 199 -12.67 -19.46 -12.76
CA ALA A 199 -11.56 -19.11 -11.87
C ALA A 199 -11.95 -17.99 -10.90
N LEU A 200 -12.65 -16.95 -11.39
CA LEU A 200 -13.16 -15.87 -10.54
C LEU A 200 -14.19 -16.38 -9.52
N ALA A 201 -15.11 -17.25 -9.94
CA ALA A 201 -16.05 -17.92 -9.04
C ALA A 201 -15.31 -18.78 -8.02
N GLY A 202 -14.26 -19.50 -8.44
CA GLY A 202 -13.38 -20.27 -7.55
C GLY A 202 -12.69 -19.40 -6.51
N PHE A 203 -12.17 -18.22 -6.89
CA PHE A 203 -11.63 -17.25 -5.93
C PHE A 203 -12.69 -16.77 -4.93
N GLY A 204 -13.92 -16.52 -5.40
CA GLY A 204 -15.04 -16.15 -4.55
C GLY A 204 -15.42 -17.26 -3.56
N LEU A 205 -15.53 -18.50 -4.03
CA LEU A 205 -15.81 -19.68 -3.20
C LEU A 205 -14.69 -19.95 -2.19
N PHE A 206 -13.43 -19.82 -2.61
CA PHE A 206 -12.29 -19.90 -1.70
C PHE A 206 -12.35 -18.81 -0.62
N GLY A 207 -12.71 -17.58 -1.01
CA GLY A 207 -12.90 -16.48 -0.07
C GLY A 207 -14.01 -16.75 0.94
N LEU A 208 -15.16 -17.24 0.46
CA LEU A 208 -16.26 -17.67 1.33
C LEU A 208 -15.81 -18.78 2.30
N ALA A 209 -15.10 -19.80 1.81
CA ALA A 209 -14.60 -20.89 2.64
C ALA A 209 -13.60 -20.42 3.71
N ARG A 210 -12.72 -19.46 3.39
CA ARG A 210 -11.80 -18.87 4.38
C ARG A 210 -12.53 -18.02 5.42
N LEU A 211 -13.59 -17.32 5.03
CA LEU A 211 -14.36 -16.43 5.91
C LEU A 211 -15.49 -17.16 6.67
N TRP A 212 -15.85 -18.37 6.28
CA TRP A 212 -16.93 -19.14 6.90
C TRP A 212 -16.70 -19.45 8.38
N PRO A 213 -15.51 -19.90 8.83
CA PRO A 213 -15.29 -20.18 10.25
C PRO A 213 -15.35 -18.89 11.07
N ALA A 214 -15.99 -18.96 12.24
CA ALA A 214 -16.03 -17.87 13.21
C ALA A 214 -14.62 -17.34 13.53
N GLU A 215 -14.54 -16.04 13.85
CA GLU A 215 -13.28 -15.49 14.34
C GLU A 215 -13.04 -15.93 15.79
N PRO A 216 -11.78 -16.16 16.18
CA PRO A 216 -11.42 -16.32 17.57
C PRO A 216 -11.90 -15.10 18.38
N PRO A 217 -12.17 -15.27 19.69
CA PRO A 217 -12.50 -14.13 20.54
C PRO A 217 -11.37 -13.09 20.49
N PRO A 218 -11.69 -11.79 20.54
CA PRO A 218 -10.68 -10.74 20.57
C PRO A 218 -9.77 -10.88 21.78
N GLN A 219 -8.61 -10.23 21.70
CA GLN A 219 -7.70 -10.11 22.84
C GLN A 219 -8.35 -9.24 23.93
N PRO A 220 -7.95 -9.37 25.22
CA PRO A 220 -8.50 -8.58 26.32
C PRO A 220 -8.01 -7.12 26.31
N VAL A 221 -8.11 -6.47 25.15
CA VAL A 221 -7.60 -5.15 24.83
C VAL A 221 -8.63 -4.43 23.96
N GLY A 222 -9.08 -3.27 24.42
CA GLY A 222 -9.78 -2.29 23.59
C GLY A 222 -8.80 -1.37 22.88
N LEU A 223 -9.16 -0.93 21.68
CA LEU A 223 -8.43 0.05 20.88
C LEU A 223 -9.24 1.35 20.81
N LEU A 224 -8.59 2.47 21.11
CA LEU A 224 -9.10 3.83 20.90
C LEU A 224 -8.16 4.56 19.94
N ILE A 225 -8.55 4.72 18.69
CA ILE A 225 -7.78 5.49 17.72
C ILE A 225 -8.29 6.93 17.69
N VAL A 226 -7.39 7.90 17.86
CA VAL A 226 -7.74 9.34 17.86
C VAL A 226 -7.34 9.96 16.53
N GLN A 227 -8.32 10.48 15.78
CA GLN A 227 -8.11 11.10 14.48
C GLN A 227 -8.19 12.63 14.61
N GLY A 228 -7.03 13.27 14.68
CA GLY A 228 -6.92 14.71 14.94
C GLY A 228 -7.18 15.61 13.74
N ASN A 229 -7.23 15.10 12.51
CA ASN A 229 -7.49 15.87 11.28
C ASN A 229 -6.67 17.17 11.16
N VAL A 230 -5.40 17.12 11.53
CA VAL A 230 -4.50 18.27 11.44
C VAL A 230 -3.92 18.34 10.02
N ALA A 231 -4.23 19.42 9.31
CA ALA A 231 -3.69 19.69 7.97
C ALA A 231 -2.17 19.89 7.98
N GLN A 232 -1.50 19.49 6.90
CA GLN A 232 -0.03 19.47 6.84
C GLN A 232 0.58 20.88 6.94
N GLU A 233 -0.09 21.88 6.38
CA GLU A 233 0.35 23.28 6.34
C GLU A 233 0.31 23.93 7.74
N VAL A 234 -0.54 23.41 8.62
CA VAL A 234 -0.75 23.92 9.98
C VAL A 234 0.17 23.23 10.98
N LYS A 235 0.50 21.95 10.72
CA LYS A 235 1.18 21.03 11.64
C LYS A 235 2.48 21.57 12.25
N TRP A 236 3.25 22.31 11.46
CA TRP A 236 4.59 22.79 11.84
C TRP A 236 4.65 24.27 12.21
N ARG A 237 3.49 24.94 12.31
CA ARG A 237 3.42 26.33 12.75
C ARG A 237 3.61 26.40 14.27
N GLU A 238 4.49 27.30 14.71
CA GLU A 238 4.83 27.45 16.13
C GLU A 238 3.58 27.77 16.99
N ASP A 239 2.70 28.64 16.49
CA ASP A 239 1.46 29.03 17.18
C ASP A 239 0.42 27.89 17.29
N GLN A 240 0.62 26.80 16.54
CA GLN A 240 -0.31 25.67 16.47
C GLN A 240 0.14 24.48 17.32
N ARG A 241 1.36 24.48 17.84
CA ARG A 241 1.92 23.35 18.59
C ARG A 241 1.07 22.99 19.81
N ILE A 242 0.78 23.98 20.66
CA ILE A 242 -0.02 23.80 21.88
C ILE A 242 -1.50 23.50 21.55
N PRO A 243 -2.18 24.21 20.63
CA PRO A 243 -3.53 23.83 20.19
C PRO A 243 -3.66 22.38 19.72
N ILE A 244 -2.70 21.89 18.91
CA ILE A 244 -2.69 20.51 18.41
C ILE A 244 -2.54 19.52 19.58
N LEU A 245 -1.58 19.74 20.48
CA LEU A 245 -1.41 18.89 21.66
C LEU A 245 -2.68 18.84 22.53
N ARG A 246 -3.29 20.00 22.79
CA ARG A 246 -4.53 20.10 23.57
C ARG A 246 -5.66 19.31 22.92
N ARG A 247 -5.82 19.40 21.60
CA ARG A 247 -6.85 18.66 20.86
C ARG A 247 -6.72 17.15 21.06
N TYR A 248 -5.49 16.63 20.97
CA TYR A 248 -5.23 15.21 21.19
C TYR A 248 -5.44 14.77 22.64
N ILE A 249 -5.01 15.59 23.61
CA ILE A 249 -5.22 15.35 25.04
C ILE A 249 -6.72 15.31 25.38
N GLU A 250 -7.48 16.31 24.93
CA GLU A 250 -8.91 16.41 25.24
C GLU A 250 -9.69 15.26 24.60
N GLY A 251 -9.45 15.02 23.30
CA GLY A 251 -10.06 13.90 22.58
C GLY A 251 -9.71 12.54 23.17
N THR A 252 -8.54 12.40 23.79
CA THR A 252 -8.13 11.18 24.50
C THR A 252 -8.83 11.06 25.84
N ARG A 253 -8.80 12.11 26.68
CA ARG A 253 -9.33 12.06 28.04
C ARG A 253 -10.81 11.68 28.06
N GLU A 254 -11.62 12.34 27.24
CA GLU A 254 -13.06 12.09 27.19
C GLU A 254 -13.36 10.69 26.66
N ALA A 255 -12.78 10.33 25.51
CA ALA A 255 -13.06 9.06 24.85
C ALA A 255 -12.48 7.85 25.60
N ALA A 256 -11.31 7.98 26.25
CA ALA A 256 -10.71 6.88 27.00
C ALA A 256 -11.51 6.53 28.26
N LEU A 257 -12.07 7.52 28.94
CA LEU A 257 -12.96 7.29 30.08
C LEU A 257 -14.27 6.63 29.65
N ALA A 258 -14.85 7.05 28.53
CA ALA A 258 -16.03 6.40 27.95
C ALA A 258 -15.72 4.95 27.54
N ALA A 259 -14.62 4.73 26.84
CA ALA A 259 -14.16 3.41 26.40
C ALA A 259 -14.01 2.43 27.57
N LEU A 260 -13.39 2.83 28.67
CA LEU A 260 -13.21 1.95 29.83
C LEU A 260 -14.51 1.59 30.57
N ARG A 261 -15.59 2.37 30.38
CA ARG A 261 -16.92 2.01 30.91
C ARG A 261 -17.62 0.96 30.06
N GLU A 262 -17.32 0.91 28.77
CA GLU A 262 -17.88 -0.06 27.82
C GLU A 262 -17.07 -1.35 27.76
N LEU A 263 -15.77 -1.28 28.07
CA LEU A 263 -14.89 -2.44 28.11
C LEU A 263 -15.16 -3.30 29.36
N PRO A 264 -15.02 -4.64 29.26
CA PRO A 264 -15.07 -5.51 30.43
C PRO A 264 -14.01 -5.14 31.49
N GLU A 265 -14.32 -5.42 32.76
CA GLU A 265 -13.47 -5.00 33.88
C GLU A 265 -12.05 -5.56 33.85
N ASP A 266 -11.77 -6.62 33.12
CA ASP A 266 -10.43 -7.23 32.94
C ASP A 266 -9.70 -6.76 31.67
N HIS A 267 -10.34 -5.94 30.81
CA HIS A 267 -9.77 -5.46 29.56
C HIS A 267 -9.04 -4.12 29.70
N ASN A 268 -7.81 -4.05 29.19
CA ASN A 268 -7.05 -2.80 29.17
C ASN A 268 -7.29 -2.01 27.88
N LEU A 269 -6.91 -0.72 27.86
CA LEU A 269 -7.15 0.17 26.73
C LEU A 269 -5.83 0.59 26.06
N VAL A 270 -5.71 0.37 24.75
CA VAL A 270 -4.62 0.97 23.96
C VAL A 270 -5.18 2.17 23.20
N VAL A 271 -4.66 3.35 23.50
CA VAL A 271 -4.93 4.57 22.75
C VAL A 271 -3.89 4.68 21.63
N ILE A 272 -4.30 5.02 20.42
CA ILE A 272 -3.40 5.14 19.27
C ILE A 272 -3.55 6.53 18.65
N TRP A 273 -2.44 7.27 18.61
CA TRP A 273 -2.34 8.53 17.88
C TRP A 273 -1.56 8.34 16.56
N PRO A 274 -1.89 9.08 15.50
CA PRO A 274 -1.27 8.95 14.17
C PRO A 274 0.23 9.33 14.13
N GLU A 275 0.80 9.26 12.92
CA GLU A 275 2.20 9.63 12.67
C GLU A 275 2.45 11.11 12.96
N THR A 276 3.46 11.36 13.82
CA THR A 276 3.81 12.70 14.28
C THR A 276 2.55 13.46 14.70
N ALA A 277 1.73 12.85 15.57
CA ALA A 277 0.41 13.37 15.91
C ALA A 277 0.48 14.79 16.50
N VAL A 278 1.51 15.02 17.32
CA VAL A 278 1.82 16.30 17.95
C VAL A 278 3.21 16.78 17.53
N PRO A 279 3.43 18.10 17.36
CA PRO A 279 4.73 18.67 16.97
C PRO A 279 5.65 18.85 18.19
N PHE A 280 5.88 17.75 18.92
CA PHE A 280 6.77 17.65 20.07
C PHE A 280 7.57 16.35 19.99
N LEU A 281 8.74 16.34 20.63
CA LEU A 281 9.56 15.14 20.76
C LEU A 281 9.09 14.34 21.97
N VAL A 282 8.01 13.57 21.84
CA VAL A 282 7.34 12.93 22.98
C VAL A 282 8.30 12.06 23.82
N ALA A 283 9.23 11.34 23.18
CA ALA A 283 10.24 10.54 23.90
C ALA A 283 11.24 11.39 24.70
N ASP A 284 11.50 12.62 24.26
CA ASP A 284 12.59 13.46 24.77
C ASP A 284 12.09 14.64 25.62
N ASP A 285 10.78 14.87 25.67
CA ASP A 285 10.12 15.99 26.39
C ASP A 285 9.31 15.50 27.60
N PRO A 286 9.86 15.60 28.83
CA PRO A 286 9.18 15.15 30.05
C PRO A 286 7.90 15.92 30.37
N GLU A 287 7.84 17.21 30.04
CA GLU A 287 6.66 18.05 30.33
C GLU A 287 5.49 17.63 29.45
N VAL A 288 5.74 17.40 28.16
CA VAL A 288 4.74 16.87 27.23
C VAL A 288 4.27 15.49 27.67
N ARG A 289 5.18 14.60 28.10
CA ARG A 289 4.78 13.29 28.64
C ARG A 289 3.93 13.40 29.89
N HIS A 290 4.21 14.34 30.78
CA HIS A 290 3.38 14.56 31.97
C HIS A 290 1.95 15.01 31.60
N LEU A 291 1.82 15.91 30.62
CA LEU A 291 0.52 16.35 30.11
C LEU A 291 -0.26 15.21 29.45
N ILE A 292 0.42 14.38 28.65
CA ILE A 292 -0.14 13.18 28.02
C ILE A 292 -0.60 12.19 29.10
N ALA A 293 0.25 11.90 30.08
CA ALA A 293 -0.03 10.97 31.17
C ALA A 293 -1.28 11.39 31.96
N GLY A 294 -1.45 12.69 32.22
CA GLY A 294 -2.64 13.24 32.86
C GLY A 294 -3.96 13.07 32.07
N ALA A 295 -3.88 12.71 30.79
CA ALA A 295 -5.03 12.39 29.94
C ALA A 295 -5.35 10.89 29.90
N LEU A 296 -4.41 10.03 30.31
CA LEU A 296 -4.52 8.58 30.22
C LEU A 296 -5.07 7.98 31.52
N PRO A 297 -6.14 7.19 31.48
CA PRO A 297 -6.57 6.38 32.62
C PRO A 297 -5.50 5.35 33.03
N GLN A 298 -5.51 4.89 34.29
CA GLN A 298 -4.50 3.96 34.84
C GLN A 298 -4.33 2.64 34.07
N ARG A 299 -5.36 2.20 33.34
CA ARG A 299 -5.37 0.97 32.55
C ARG A 299 -5.13 1.20 31.06
N ALA A 300 -4.65 2.39 30.71
CA ALA A 300 -4.39 2.77 29.33
C ALA A 300 -2.90 2.72 28.98
N MET A 301 -2.59 2.51 27.71
CA MET A 301 -1.28 2.74 27.12
C MET A 301 -1.47 3.59 25.86
N LEU A 302 -0.69 4.67 25.70
CA LEU A 302 -0.67 5.43 24.46
C LEU A 302 0.40 4.88 23.52
N LEU A 303 0.05 4.59 22.28
CA LEU A 303 0.97 4.42 21.16
C LEU A 303 0.86 5.66 20.26
N THR A 304 1.91 6.44 20.12
CA THR A 304 1.88 7.65 19.29
C THR A 304 3.06 7.72 18.34
N GLY A 305 2.80 8.15 17.10
CA GLY A 305 3.86 8.58 16.21
C GLY A 305 4.44 9.92 16.68
N THR A 306 5.77 10.05 16.68
CA THR A 306 6.51 11.23 17.09
C THR A 306 7.82 11.33 16.30
N VAL A 307 8.42 12.51 16.32
CA VAL A 307 9.85 12.64 16.00
C VAL A 307 10.66 12.28 17.26
N ARG A 308 11.79 11.59 17.09
CA ARG A 308 12.80 11.33 18.13
C ARG A 308 14.13 11.90 17.68
N ALA A 309 14.90 12.49 18.58
CA ALA A 309 16.22 13.02 18.24
C ALA A 309 17.31 12.46 19.15
N GLU A 310 18.47 12.15 18.58
CA GLU A 310 19.70 11.89 19.33
C GLU A 310 20.53 13.15 19.38
N PHE A 311 20.70 13.71 20.57
CA PHE A 311 21.43 14.95 20.78
C PHE A 311 22.90 14.69 21.08
N GLY A 312 23.79 15.49 20.49
CA GLY A 312 25.21 15.50 20.86
C GLY A 312 25.46 16.26 22.18
N PRO A 313 26.71 16.26 22.67
CA PRO A 313 27.11 17.03 23.87
C PRO A 313 26.81 18.53 23.78
N ASP A 314 26.74 19.06 22.55
CA ASP A 314 26.41 20.45 22.22
C ASP A 314 24.90 20.74 22.18
N ARG A 315 24.05 19.79 22.59
CA ARG A 315 22.57 19.84 22.53
C ARG A 315 22.03 20.05 21.10
N ARG A 316 22.83 19.79 20.08
CA ARG A 316 22.37 19.77 18.69
C ARG A 316 21.95 18.36 18.33
N ALA A 317 20.81 18.24 17.65
CA ALA A 317 20.36 16.96 17.11
C ALA A 317 21.36 16.48 16.05
N ARG A 318 21.85 15.25 16.23
CA ARG A 318 22.81 14.57 15.33
C ARG A 318 22.10 13.59 14.41
N ARG A 319 21.08 12.91 14.94
CA ARG A 319 20.21 11.99 14.20
C ARG A 319 18.78 12.28 14.60
N VAL A 320 17.88 12.23 13.63
CA VAL A 320 16.45 12.46 13.83
C VAL A 320 15.71 11.30 13.20
N PHE A 321 14.74 10.75 13.91
CA PHE A 321 13.97 9.57 13.51
C PHE A 321 12.50 9.90 13.50
N ASN A 322 11.78 9.27 12.55
CA ASN A 322 10.34 9.16 12.60
C ASN A 322 10.04 7.88 13.38
N SER A 323 9.36 8.00 14.51
CA SER A 323 9.31 6.93 15.51
C SER A 323 7.89 6.72 16.03
N LEU A 324 7.63 5.52 16.54
CA LEU A 324 6.48 5.24 17.38
C LEU A 324 6.95 4.98 18.80
N VAL A 325 6.27 5.62 19.77
CA VAL A 325 6.58 5.49 21.19
C VAL A 325 5.35 5.01 21.95
N ALA A 326 5.59 4.17 22.95
CA ALA A 326 4.58 3.72 23.90
C ALA A 326 4.76 4.47 25.23
N VAL A 327 3.73 5.16 25.71
CA VAL A 327 3.75 5.96 26.94
C VAL A 327 2.64 5.49 27.88
N ASP A 328 2.98 5.24 29.13
CA ASP A 328 2.03 4.79 30.15
C ASP A 328 1.42 5.98 30.95
N PRO A 329 0.46 5.72 31.86
CA PRO A 329 -0.17 6.76 32.68
C PRO A 329 0.75 7.40 33.72
N ALA A 330 1.96 6.86 33.93
CA ALA A 330 2.99 7.48 34.75
C ALA A 330 3.88 8.44 33.92
N GLY A 331 3.70 8.50 32.60
CA GLY A 331 4.52 9.28 31.68
C GLY A 331 5.85 8.59 31.34
N GLU A 332 6.00 7.30 31.64
CA GLU A 332 7.18 6.51 31.32
C GLU A 332 7.09 5.96 29.90
N VAL A 333 8.21 6.03 29.16
CA VAL A 333 8.33 5.43 27.84
C VAL A 333 8.55 3.93 28.01
N ARG A 334 7.59 3.12 27.58
CA ARG A 334 7.61 1.65 27.70
C ARG A 334 8.09 0.92 26.46
N GLY A 335 8.19 1.62 25.33
CA GLY A 335 8.67 1.06 24.07
C GLY A 335 8.91 2.14 23.03
N VAL A 336 9.90 1.91 22.17
CA VAL A 336 10.26 2.81 21.06
C VAL A 336 10.62 1.97 19.85
N THR A 337 10.21 2.41 18.67
CA THR A 337 10.71 1.90 17.40
C THR A 337 10.85 3.02 16.39
N ASP A 338 11.86 2.94 15.55
CA ASP A 338 12.19 3.94 14.54
C ASP A 338 11.84 3.37 13.15
N LYS A 339 11.31 4.23 12.28
CA LYS A 339 10.93 3.91 10.90
C LYS A 339 12.13 3.40 10.11
N VAL A 340 11.98 2.28 9.41
CA VAL A 340 13.05 1.60 8.68
C VAL A 340 13.05 1.99 7.22
N HIS A 341 11.89 1.92 6.56
CA HIS A 341 11.75 2.32 5.15
C HIS A 341 11.30 3.78 5.03
N LEU A 342 12.27 4.66 4.76
CA LEU A 342 12.04 6.09 4.57
C LEU A 342 11.46 6.41 3.18
N VAL A 343 10.67 7.48 3.10
CA VAL A 343 10.10 8.00 1.86
C VAL A 343 11.15 8.84 1.12
N PRO A 344 11.54 8.47 -0.11
CA PRO A 344 12.44 9.29 -0.93
C PRO A 344 11.85 10.68 -1.20
N PHE A 345 12.69 11.71 -1.16
CA PHE A 345 12.34 13.13 -1.36
C PHE A 345 11.46 13.76 -0.27
N GLY A 346 10.75 12.96 0.53
CA GLY A 346 9.94 13.41 1.66
C GLY A 346 10.69 13.42 2.98
N GLU A 347 11.41 12.33 3.29
CA GLU A 347 12.11 12.14 4.58
C GLU A 347 13.63 12.22 4.45
N TYR A 348 14.17 11.94 3.27
CA TYR A 348 15.58 12.12 2.96
C TYR A 348 15.75 12.53 1.50
N MET A 349 16.89 13.12 1.16
CA MET A 349 17.20 13.50 -0.21
C MET A 349 18.04 12.42 -0.89
N PRO A 350 17.49 11.63 -1.84
CA PRO A 350 18.29 10.71 -2.62
C PRO A 350 19.35 11.47 -3.43
N LEU A 351 20.56 10.90 -3.55
CA LEU A 351 21.66 11.51 -4.31
C LEU A 351 21.99 12.93 -3.83
N SER A 352 21.92 13.17 -2.51
CA SER A 352 22.27 14.45 -1.90
C SER A 352 23.66 14.91 -2.34
N GLY A 353 23.74 16.15 -2.85
CA GLY A 353 24.95 16.73 -3.46
C GLY A 353 25.02 16.69 -4.99
N LEU A 354 24.22 15.85 -5.66
CA LEU A 354 24.13 15.81 -7.13
C LEU A 354 22.91 16.56 -7.69
N LEU A 355 21.83 16.65 -6.90
CA LEU A 355 20.62 17.37 -7.27
C LEU A 355 20.63 18.80 -6.69
N PRO A 356 20.37 19.84 -7.50
CA PRO A 356 20.50 21.24 -7.07
C PRO A 356 19.34 21.75 -6.21
N VAL A 357 18.35 20.90 -5.89
CA VAL A 357 17.12 21.28 -5.16
C VAL A 357 16.91 20.32 -4.00
N ARG A 358 16.62 20.84 -2.80
CA ARG A 358 16.21 20.05 -1.62
C ARG A 358 14.71 20.21 -1.38
N ILE A 359 14.00 19.08 -1.39
CA ILE A 359 12.53 19.01 -1.30
C ILE A 359 12.06 18.51 0.08
N VAL A 360 12.95 17.89 0.88
CA VAL A 360 12.66 17.39 2.23
C VAL A 360 12.22 18.54 3.15
N GLN A 361 11.11 18.34 3.88
CA GLN A 361 10.64 19.26 4.92
C GLN A 361 11.43 19.08 6.22
N GLY A 362 11.88 20.19 6.80
CA GLY A 362 12.76 20.18 7.98
C GLY A 362 14.23 20.13 7.55
N GLY A 363 15.06 21.03 8.06
CA GLY A 363 16.44 21.24 7.59
C GLY A 363 17.40 20.06 7.72
N MET A 364 16.96 18.89 8.19
CA MET A 364 17.73 17.66 8.35
C MET A 364 16.96 16.45 7.81
N ASP A 365 17.69 15.53 7.17
CA ASP A 365 17.12 14.27 6.70
C ASP A 365 16.88 13.33 7.89
N PHE A 366 15.83 12.53 7.82
CA PHE A 366 15.59 11.47 8.79
C PHE A 366 16.63 10.36 8.64
N THR A 367 16.97 9.76 9.77
CA THR A 367 17.78 8.55 9.87
C THR A 367 16.86 7.33 9.89
N ALA A 368 17.19 6.32 9.10
CA ALA A 368 16.47 5.05 9.12
C ALA A 368 16.79 4.26 10.39
N GLY A 369 15.78 3.59 10.93
CA GLY A 369 15.93 2.53 11.92
C GLY A 369 16.68 1.33 11.34
N GLU A 370 17.33 0.56 12.21
CA GLU A 370 18.18 -0.57 11.79
C GLU A 370 17.38 -1.74 11.24
N GLU A 371 16.27 -2.10 11.91
CA GLU A 371 15.41 -3.21 11.54
C GLU A 371 14.02 -3.07 12.17
N LEU A 372 13.02 -3.70 11.56
CA LEU A 372 11.70 -3.82 12.17
C LEU A 372 11.79 -4.78 13.36
N ARG A 373 11.18 -4.41 14.49
CA ARG A 373 11.16 -5.21 15.72
C ARG A 373 9.73 -5.38 16.23
N SER A 374 9.48 -6.52 16.88
CA SER A 374 8.26 -6.72 17.66
C SER A 374 8.42 -5.95 18.97
N VAL A 375 7.61 -4.90 19.14
CA VAL A 375 7.68 -4.02 20.31
C VAL A 375 6.92 -4.65 21.47
N ARG A 376 7.60 -4.77 22.62
CA ARG A 376 7.00 -5.18 23.90
C ARG A 376 6.90 -3.95 24.80
N ALA A 377 5.68 -3.51 25.10
CA ALA A 377 5.44 -2.31 25.89
C ALA A 377 4.50 -2.62 27.06
N GLY A 378 5.08 -2.99 28.20
CA GLY A 378 4.31 -3.35 29.40
C GLY A 378 3.38 -4.54 29.16
N TRP A 379 2.09 -4.36 29.44
CA TRP A 379 1.05 -5.38 29.27
C TRP A 379 0.52 -5.48 27.83
N VAL A 380 0.87 -4.54 26.94
CA VAL A 380 0.35 -4.54 25.57
C VAL A 380 0.85 -5.77 24.82
N PRO A 381 -0.04 -6.55 24.17
CA PRO A 381 0.36 -7.67 23.33
C PRO A 381 1.44 -7.24 22.32
N PRO A 382 2.52 -8.03 22.12
CA PRO A 382 3.62 -7.63 21.26
C PRO A 382 3.13 -7.23 19.86
N PHE A 383 3.60 -6.10 19.35
CA PHE A 383 3.10 -5.51 18.10
C PHE A 383 4.21 -5.17 17.12
N GLY A 384 3.91 -5.29 15.82
CA GLY A 384 4.74 -4.75 14.76
C GLY A 384 4.26 -3.34 14.43
N ALA A 385 5.15 -2.36 14.50
CA ALA A 385 4.82 -0.97 14.19
C ALA A 385 5.29 -0.62 12.77
N LEU A 386 4.37 -0.05 11.99
CA LEU A 386 4.57 0.36 10.60
C LEU A 386 4.26 1.84 10.50
N ILE A 387 5.22 2.66 10.11
CA ILE A 387 5.02 4.10 10.03
C ILE A 387 4.74 4.48 8.58
N CYS A 388 3.51 4.90 8.32
CA CYS A 388 3.08 5.44 7.04
C CYS A 388 3.38 4.49 5.88
N TYR A 389 4.26 4.91 4.98
CA TYR A 389 4.70 4.24 3.75
C TYR A 389 5.12 2.78 3.94
N GLU A 390 5.60 2.36 5.11
CA GLU A 390 6.11 0.98 5.31
C GLU A 390 5.06 -0.10 5.06
N VAL A 391 3.77 0.20 5.26
CA VAL A 391 2.69 -0.78 5.09
C VAL A 391 2.51 -1.25 3.65
N ILE A 392 2.96 -0.48 2.65
CA ILE A 392 2.77 -0.85 1.25
C ILE A 392 3.69 -1.97 0.77
N PHE A 393 4.75 -2.31 1.52
CA PHE A 393 5.78 -3.27 1.13
C PHE A 393 5.40 -4.72 1.49
N PRO A 394 5.02 -5.58 0.52
CA PRO A 394 4.62 -6.95 0.82
C PRO A 394 5.80 -7.76 1.38
N ALA A 395 5.54 -8.58 2.40
CA ALA A 395 6.54 -9.39 3.12
C ALA A 395 7.65 -8.62 3.86
N ALA A 396 7.54 -7.28 3.96
CA ALA A 396 8.48 -6.44 4.72
C ALA A 396 7.78 -5.70 5.87
N VAL A 397 6.67 -6.26 6.39
CA VAL A 397 5.85 -5.64 7.45
C VAL A 397 5.85 -6.41 8.77
N VAL A 398 6.36 -7.64 8.77
CA VAL A 398 6.44 -8.48 9.97
C VAL A 398 7.91 -8.64 10.35
N PRO A 399 8.30 -8.28 11.59
CA PRO A 399 9.66 -8.49 12.09
C PRO A 399 9.98 -9.98 12.29
N ARG A 400 11.27 -10.32 12.51
CA ARG A 400 11.71 -11.72 12.70
C ARG A 400 10.98 -12.42 13.84
N GLU A 401 10.82 -11.74 14.98
CA GLU A 401 9.92 -12.19 16.04
C GLU A 401 8.49 -11.81 15.65
N ARG A 402 7.65 -12.78 15.34
CA ARG A 402 6.29 -12.51 14.88
C ARG A 402 5.46 -11.84 16.00
N PRO A 403 4.87 -10.66 15.76
CA PRO A 403 4.00 -10.00 16.73
C PRO A 403 2.61 -10.65 16.76
N GLN A 404 1.76 -10.21 17.70
CA GLN A 404 0.35 -10.61 17.76
C GLN A 404 -0.56 -9.70 16.94
N TRP A 405 -0.12 -8.50 16.59
CA TRP A 405 -0.87 -7.55 15.76
C TRP A 405 0.05 -6.52 15.13
N LEU A 406 -0.49 -5.77 14.17
CA LEU A 406 0.19 -4.68 13.50
C LEU A 406 -0.47 -3.34 13.85
N VAL A 407 0.35 -2.33 14.16
CA VAL A 407 -0.11 -0.94 14.28
C VAL A 407 0.49 -0.13 13.14
N ASN A 408 -0.37 0.58 12.41
CA ASN A 408 0.06 1.47 11.34
C ASN A 408 -0.32 2.92 11.67
N VAL A 409 0.66 3.73 12.06
CA VAL A 409 0.47 5.17 12.30
C VAL A 409 0.87 5.94 11.05
N THR A 410 0.03 6.87 10.58
CA THR A 410 0.27 7.52 9.27
C THR A 410 -0.28 8.93 9.20
N ASN A 411 0.40 9.78 8.44
CA ASN A 411 -0.03 11.12 8.10
C ASN A 411 -0.40 11.21 6.62
N ASP A 412 -1.62 10.80 6.26
CA ASP A 412 -2.13 10.90 4.89
C ASP A 412 -2.45 12.34 4.44
N ALA A 413 -2.18 13.37 5.26
CA ALA A 413 -2.38 14.77 4.89
C ALA A 413 -1.59 15.15 3.64
N TRP A 414 -0.44 14.52 3.43
CA TRP A 414 0.38 14.63 2.22
C TRP A 414 -0.37 14.25 0.93
N PHE A 415 -1.39 13.39 1.02
CA PHE A 415 -2.09 12.87 -0.14
C PHE A 415 -3.39 13.62 -0.42
N GLY A 416 -3.79 14.53 0.48
CA GLY A 416 -5.06 15.26 0.39
C GLY A 416 -6.30 14.37 0.47
N ILE A 417 -7.48 15.00 0.37
CA ILE A 417 -8.76 14.28 0.26
C ILE A 417 -8.92 13.80 -1.18
N SER A 418 -8.26 12.68 -1.49
CA SER A 418 -8.08 12.19 -2.86
C SER A 418 -8.07 10.65 -2.90
N ALA A 419 -7.61 10.05 -4.02
CA ALA A 419 -7.45 8.61 -4.13
C ALA A 419 -6.30 8.02 -3.30
N GLY A 420 -5.27 8.81 -2.96
CA GLY A 420 -4.07 8.33 -2.26
C GLY A 420 -4.35 7.61 -0.94
N PRO A 421 -5.10 8.22 0.01
CA PRO A 421 -5.44 7.59 1.28
C PRO A 421 -6.21 6.26 1.13
N TRP A 422 -7.09 6.16 0.11
CA TRP A 422 -7.82 4.92 -0.17
C TRP A 422 -6.93 3.82 -0.73
N GLN A 423 -5.99 4.16 -1.61
CA GLN A 423 -4.99 3.23 -2.12
C GLN A 423 -4.06 2.74 -1.00
N HIS A 424 -3.70 3.64 -0.07
CA HIS A 424 -2.90 3.32 1.10
C HIS A 424 -3.65 2.39 2.08
N LEU A 425 -4.93 2.66 2.36
CA LEU A 425 -5.79 1.81 3.17
C LEU A 425 -5.95 0.39 2.59
N ALA A 426 -6.10 0.29 1.27
CA ALA A 426 -6.19 -0.99 0.57
C ALA A 426 -4.94 -1.85 0.77
N ALA A 427 -3.75 -1.25 0.75
CA ALA A 427 -2.50 -1.94 1.05
C ALA A 427 -2.48 -2.43 2.51
N ALA A 428 -2.91 -1.61 3.47
CA ALA A 428 -3.01 -1.99 4.88
C ALA A 428 -3.94 -3.19 5.11
N ARG A 429 -5.12 -3.21 4.49
CA ARG A 429 -6.04 -4.36 4.55
C ARG A 429 -5.38 -5.64 4.02
N LEU A 430 -4.65 -5.55 2.91
CA LEU A 430 -3.95 -6.70 2.33
C LEU A 430 -2.88 -7.27 3.26
N ARG A 431 -2.13 -6.43 3.98
CA ARG A 431 -1.14 -6.89 4.97
C ARG A 431 -1.78 -7.75 6.07
N ALA A 432 -2.96 -7.37 6.54
CA ALA A 432 -3.67 -8.16 7.55
C ALA A 432 -3.98 -9.59 7.05
N VAL A 433 -4.49 -9.71 5.82
CA VAL A 433 -4.83 -10.99 5.17
C VAL A 433 -3.60 -11.83 4.88
N GLU A 434 -2.56 -11.19 4.35
CA GLU A 434 -1.29 -11.80 3.97
C GLU A 434 -0.57 -12.40 5.18
N GLU A 435 -0.51 -11.66 6.29
CA GLU A 435 0.27 -12.08 7.46
C GLU A 435 -0.54 -12.90 8.47
N GLY A 436 -1.87 -12.93 8.32
CA GLY A 436 -2.76 -13.54 9.30
C GLY A 436 -2.70 -12.81 10.64
N LEU A 437 -2.52 -11.49 10.59
CA LEU A 437 -2.39 -10.62 11.75
C LEU A 437 -3.46 -9.52 11.68
N PRO A 438 -4.13 -9.20 12.78
CA PRO A 438 -4.99 -8.02 12.84
C PRO A 438 -4.14 -6.75 12.70
N LEU A 439 -4.74 -5.71 12.12
CA LEU A 439 -4.08 -4.44 11.86
C LEU A 439 -4.96 -3.28 12.33
N ALA A 440 -4.40 -2.42 13.18
CA ALA A 440 -5.01 -1.15 13.57
C ALA A 440 -4.26 0.01 12.89
N ARG A 441 -4.98 0.80 12.10
CA ARG A 441 -4.45 1.95 11.36
C ARG A 441 -4.98 3.25 11.99
N ALA A 442 -4.06 4.12 12.39
CA ALA A 442 -4.35 5.47 12.89
C ALA A 442 -3.83 6.51 11.91
N ALA A 443 -4.73 7.20 11.22
CA ALA A 443 -4.42 8.23 10.24
C ALA A 443 -4.75 9.63 10.75
N GLN A 444 -3.94 10.64 10.40
CA GLN A 444 -4.19 12.04 10.80
C GLN A 444 -5.44 12.61 10.10
N THR A 445 -5.38 12.83 8.79
CA THR A 445 -6.52 13.25 7.95
C THR A 445 -7.04 12.11 7.07
N GLY A 446 -6.34 10.97 7.05
CA GLY A 446 -6.68 9.78 6.26
C GLY A 446 -7.82 8.98 6.85
N VAL A 447 -8.00 7.75 6.35
CA VAL A 447 -8.94 6.79 6.93
C VAL A 447 -8.24 5.99 8.02
N SER A 448 -8.76 6.07 9.24
CA SER A 448 -8.41 5.17 10.35
C SER A 448 -9.32 3.95 10.33
N ALA A 449 -8.76 2.77 10.59
CA ALA A 449 -9.52 1.52 10.51
C ALA A 449 -8.89 0.41 11.35
N VAL A 450 -9.72 -0.56 11.75
CA VAL A 450 -9.26 -1.82 12.35
C VAL A 450 -9.68 -2.98 11.46
N PHE A 451 -8.71 -3.81 11.09
CA PHE A 451 -8.91 -5.03 10.31
C PHE A 451 -8.58 -6.26 11.15
N ASP A 452 -9.40 -7.31 11.04
CA ASP A 452 -9.05 -8.62 11.58
C ASP A 452 -7.96 -9.32 10.74
N ALA A 453 -7.47 -10.47 11.23
CA ALA A 453 -6.46 -11.29 10.55
C ALA A 453 -6.88 -11.88 9.18
N ARG A 454 -8.14 -11.68 8.77
CA ARG A 454 -8.67 -12.04 7.44
C ARG A 454 -9.09 -10.80 6.64
N GLY A 455 -8.72 -9.60 7.08
CA GLY A 455 -9.01 -8.35 6.39
C GLY A 455 -10.47 -7.90 6.44
N ARG A 456 -11.30 -8.44 7.35
CA ARG A 456 -12.63 -7.86 7.61
C ARG A 456 -12.45 -6.56 8.36
N GLU A 457 -13.22 -5.56 7.94
CA GLU A 457 -13.28 -4.28 8.61
C GLU A 457 -14.11 -4.42 9.89
N VAL A 458 -13.47 -4.18 11.03
CA VAL A 458 -14.11 -4.18 12.36
C VAL A 458 -14.74 -2.82 12.62
N ALA A 459 -13.99 -1.76 12.32
CA ALA A 459 -14.44 -0.37 12.46
C ALA A 459 -13.63 0.53 11.53
N ARG A 460 -14.20 1.68 11.12
CA ARG A 460 -13.51 2.73 10.35
C ARG A 460 -14.03 4.13 10.63
N THR A 461 -13.20 5.14 10.38
CA THR A 461 -13.59 6.56 10.29
C THR A 461 -13.81 6.98 8.84
N GLY A 462 -14.35 8.19 8.62
CA GLY A 462 -14.33 8.84 7.32
C GLY A 462 -12.99 9.54 7.02
N LEU A 463 -12.76 9.80 5.73
CA LEU A 463 -11.61 10.57 5.24
C LEU A 463 -11.81 12.06 5.55
N GLY A 464 -10.80 12.71 6.13
CA GLY A 464 -10.83 14.14 6.43
C GLY A 464 -11.74 14.51 7.61
N GLU A 465 -12.15 13.53 8.42
CA GLU A 465 -12.99 13.74 9.60
C GLU A 465 -12.15 13.88 10.87
N THR A 466 -12.70 14.56 11.88
CA THR A 466 -12.16 14.54 13.25
C THR A 466 -12.99 13.60 14.08
N GLY A 467 -12.37 12.73 14.86
CA GLY A 467 -13.12 11.86 15.75
C GLY A 467 -12.26 10.82 16.43
N VAL A 468 -12.94 9.88 17.05
CA VAL A 468 -12.34 8.72 17.70
C VAL A 468 -12.97 7.44 17.16
N LEU A 469 -12.19 6.38 17.10
CA LEU A 469 -12.63 5.07 16.65
C LEU A 469 -12.36 4.05 17.77
N MET A 470 -13.43 3.44 18.27
CA MET A 470 -13.39 2.36 19.24
C MET A 470 -13.56 1.01 18.56
N ALA A 471 -12.72 0.04 18.92
CA ALA A 471 -12.85 -1.34 18.47
C ALA A 471 -12.16 -2.30 19.46
N PRO A 472 -12.60 -3.56 19.57
CA PRO A 472 -11.78 -4.58 20.23
C PRO A 472 -10.53 -4.88 19.40
N LEU A 473 -9.42 -5.25 20.04
CA LEU A 473 -8.25 -5.79 19.35
C LEU A 473 -8.54 -7.22 18.89
N PRO A 474 -8.66 -7.50 17.57
CA PRO A 474 -8.94 -8.85 17.12
C PRO A 474 -7.77 -9.79 17.45
N ALA A 475 -8.03 -11.09 17.50
CA ALA A 475 -6.97 -12.07 17.74
C ALA A 475 -6.15 -12.37 16.48
N ALA A 476 -4.87 -12.67 16.69
CA ALA A 476 -3.98 -13.19 15.66
C ALA A 476 -4.46 -14.55 15.16
N ARG A 477 -4.09 -14.89 13.93
CA ARG A 477 -4.15 -16.26 13.42
C ARG A 477 -2.76 -16.84 13.25
N GLU A 478 -2.72 -18.15 13.00
CA GLU A 478 -1.51 -18.83 12.58
C GLU A 478 -0.90 -18.19 11.34
N PRO A 479 0.45 -18.17 11.21
CA PRO A 479 1.13 -17.65 10.03
C PRO A 479 0.61 -18.32 8.77
N THR A 480 0.14 -17.52 7.82
CA THR A 480 -0.36 -17.99 6.53
C THR A 480 0.80 -18.57 5.69
N PRO A 481 0.53 -19.31 4.60
CA PRO A 481 1.56 -19.67 3.64
C PRO A 481 2.33 -18.44 3.12
N PHE A 482 1.65 -17.33 2.82
CA PHE A 482 2.33 -16.12 2.40
C PHE A 482 3.24 -15.56 3.50
N SER A 483 2.79 -15.52 4.76
CA SER A 483 3.62 -15.05 5.89
C SER A 483 4.91 -15.87 6.05
N ARG A 484 4.86 -17.18 5.78
CA ARG A 484 6.01 -18.09 5.92
C ARG A 484 7.03 -17.97 4.79
N PHE A 485 6.56 -17.77 3.56
CA PHE A 485 7.41 -17.82 2.36
C PHE A 485 7.59 -16.44 1.69
N GLY A 486 6.83 -15.45 2.12
CA GLY A 486 6.81 -14.10 1.58
C GLY A 486 6.54 -14.07 0.08
N ILE A 487 7.21 -13.15 -0.60
CA ILE A 487 7.08 -12.93 -2.05
C ILE A 487 7.58 -14.11 -2.91
N THR A 488 8.25 -15.10 -2.33
CA THR A 488 8.84 -16.23 -3.09
C THR A 488 7.78 -17.11 -3.74
N ILE A 489 6.61 -17.29 -3.10
CA ILE A 489 5.49 -18.05 -3.70
C ILE A 489 5.02 -17.38 -5.00
N ALA A 490 4.76 -16.07 -4.94
CA ALA A 490 4.30 -15.31 -6.10
C ALA A 490 5.38 -15.26 -7.19
N GLY A 491 6.65 -15.10 -6.80
CA GLY A 491 7.79 -15.13 -7.73
C GLY A 491 7.92 -16.47 -8.44
N PHE A 492 7.82 -17.58 -7.71
CA PHE A 492 7.85 -18.92 -8.29
C PHE A 492 6.69 -19.15 -9.27
N LEU A 493 5.45 -18.81 -8.88
CA LEU A 493 4.28 -18.90 -9.75
C LEU A 493 4.45 -18.06 -11.03
N ALA A 494 4.96 -16.83 -10.90
CA ALA A 494 5.22 -15.95 -12.02
C ALA A 494 6.27 -16.53 -12.98
N ILE A 495 7.36 -17.11 -12.46
CA ILE A 495 8.40 -17.77 -13.25
C ILE A 495 7.83 -18.98 -14.00
N VAL A 496 7.07 -19.85 -13.31
CA VAL A 496 6.46 -21.03 -13.93
C VAL A 496 5.50 -20.63 -15.05
N VAL A 497 4.66 -19.63 -14.81
CA VAL A 497 3.72 -19.10 -15.82
C VAL A 497 4.47 -18.50 -17.00
N PHE A 498 5.50 -17.68 -16.74
CA PHE A 498 6.35 -17.09 -17.77
C PHE A 498 7.03 -18.17 -18.64
N ALA A 499 7.69 -19.15 -18.01
CA ALA A 499 8.38 -20.24 -18.70
C ALA A 499 7.42 -21.13 -19.50
N SER A 500 6.24 -21.42 -18.96
CA SER A 500 5.19 -22.19 -19.64
C SER A 500 4.71 -21.51 -20.93
N GLY A 501 4.65 -20.17 -20.92
CA GLY A 501 4.34 -19.40 -22.12
C GLY A 501 5.36 -19.62 -23.24
N TRP A 502 6.66 -19.59 -22.92
CA TRP A 502 7.73 -19.85 -23.89
C TRP A 502 7.76 -21.29 -24.40
N TRP A 503 7.56 -22.27 -23.51
CA TRP A 503 7.59 -23.68 -23.87
C TRP A 503 6.46 -24.08 -24.82
N LYS A 504 5.23 -23.63 -24.54
CA LYS A 504 4.07 -23.85 -25.43
C LYS A 504 4.25 -23.20 -26.80
N GLY A 505 5.01 -22.10 -26.88
CA GLY A 505 5.38 -21.49 -28.17
C GLY A 505 6.20 -22.44 -29.04
N ARG A 506 7.26 -23.05 -28.46
CA ARG A 506 8.21 -23.90 -29.19
C ARG A 506 7.63 -25.24 -29.66
N ASN A 507 6.74 -25.86 -28.88
CA ASN A 507 6.18 -27.17 -29.24
C ASN A 507 5.19 -27.09 -30.41
N ASN A 508 4.50 -25.97 -30.59
CA ASN A 508 3.58 -25.81 -31.71
C ASN A 508 4.34 -25.70 -33.05
N ASP A 509 5.52 -25.07 -33.04
CA ASP A 509 6.38 -24.94 -34.23
C ASP A 509 6.94 -26.31 -34.68
N ARG A 510 7.18 -27.24 -33.74
CA ARG A 510 7.62 -28.61 -34.06
C ARG A 510 6.53 -29.48 -34.68
N HIS A 511 5.26 -29.23 -34.33
CA HIS A 511 4.13 -29.94 -34.93
C HIS A 511 3.75 -29.40 -36.30
N GLU A 512 3.95 -28.09 -36.56
CA GLU A 512 3.72 -27.50 -37.88
C GLU A 512 4.88 -27.76 -38.86
N GLY A 513 6.12 -27.99 -38.37
CA GLY A 513 7.30 -28.28 -39.20
C GLY A 513 7.62 -29.77 -39.45
N GLY A 514 6.86 -30.71 -38.87
CA GLY A 514 7.06 -32.16 -39.03
C GLY A 514 6.14 -32.83 -40.06
N GLY A 515 5.39 -32.04 -40.82
CA GLY A 515 4.46 -32.49 -41.85
C GLY A 515 4.81 -31.99 -43.25
N ALA A 516 6.10 -31.86 -43.55
CA ALA A 516 6.63 -31.56 -44.88
C ALA A 516 7.38 -32.78 -45.44
#